data_AF-A0A2T0KJ21-F1
#
_entry.id   AF-A0A2T0KJ21-F1
#
_cell.length_a   1.000
_cell.length_b   1.000
_cell.length_c   1.000
_cell.angle_alpha   90.00
_cell.angle_beta   90.00
_cell.angle_gamma   90.00
#
_symmetry.space_group_name_H-M   'P 1'
#
loop_
_entity.id
_entity.type
_entity.pdbx_description
1 polymer ?
#
loop_
_entity_poly.entity_id
_entity_poly.type
_entity_poly.pdbx_seq_one_letter_code
_entity_poly.pdbx_strand_id
1 'polypeptide(L)'
;MVDEQVEELPALSEVRQSYEEAREQGDHRAAAEFAYALAIRLKWIGLCSEAEHFAAECLALAEVLPSATLDDVVSTRSSVGGVPLPDHFHDDVVRWRLSNLLDPAEAGRRL
;
A
#
# COMPACT_ATOMS: atom_id res chain seq x y z
N MET A 1 28.08 1.70 -23.40
CA MET A 1 26.95 0.77 -23.30
C MET A 1 26.37 0.99 -21.93
N VAL A 2 25.24 1.70 -21.89
CA VAL A 2 24.62 2.12 -20.63
C VAL A 2 24.01 0.84 -20.05
N ASP A 3 24.48 0.46 -18.87
CA ASP A 3 23.90 -0.61 -18.08
C ASP A 3 22.46 -0.16 -17.77
N GLU A 4 21.52 -0.69 -18.53
CA GLU A 4 20.10 -0.48 -18.32
C GLU A 4 19.79 -1.20 -17.00
N GLN A 5 19.95 -0.45 -15.90
CA GLN A 5 19.53 -0.87 -14.58
C GLN A 5 18.03 -1.15 -14.68
N VAL A 6 17.71 -2.40 -15.01
CA VAL A 6 16.37 -2.94 -14.84
C VAL A 6 16.16 -2.78 -13.35
N GLU A 7 15.38 -1.78 -12.93
CA GLU A 7 14.91 -1.69 -11.55
C GLU A 7 14.16 -3.00 -11.29
N GLU A 8 14.88 -4.00 -10.76
CA GLU A 8 14.34 -5.29 -10.37
C GLU A 8 13.38 -5.00 -9.23
N LEU A 9 12.13 -4.71 -9.61
CA LEU A 9 11.05 -4.53 -8.68
C LEU A 9 11.05 -5.77 -7.78
N PRO A 10 11.14 -5.61 -6.45
CA PRO A 10 11.20 -6.74 -5.53
C PRO A 10 10.03 -7.68 -5.80
N ALA A 11 10.26 -8.98 -5.65
CA ALA A 11 9.23 -9.96 -5.96
C ALA A 11 8.02 -9.76 -5.03
N LEU A 12 6.82 -10.02 -5.53
CA LEU A 12 5.59 -9.92 -4.72
C LEU A 12 5.68 -10.76 -3.44
N SER A 13 6.34 -11.92 -3.52
CA SER A 13 6.60 -12.79 -2.38
C SER A 13 7.51 -12.15 -1.33
N GLU A 14 8.51 -11.37 -1.75
CA GLU A 14 9.37 -10.64 -0.81
C GLU A 14 8.62 -9.50 -0.13
N VAL A 15 7.81 -8.74 -0.88
CA VAL A 15 6.97 -7.67 -0.31
C VAL A 15 5.95 -8.26 0.67
N ARG A 16 5.39 -9.44 0.37
CA ARG A 16 4.50 -10.17 1.28
C ARG A 16 5.22 -10.62 2.55
N GLN A 17 6.43 -11.16 2.41
CA GLN A 17 7.23 -11.55 3.57
C GLN A 17 7.52 -10.34 4.47
N SER A 18 7.92 -9.20 3.89
CA SER A 18 8.16 -7.97 4.66
C SER A 18 6.90 -7.45 5.36
N TYR A 19 5.71 -7.62 4.74
CA TYR A 19 4.43 -7.33 5.38
C TYR A 19 4.18 -8.21 6.60
N GLU A 20 4.40 -9.53 6.47
CA GLU A 20 4.22 -10.48 7.57
C GLU A 20 5.19 -10.18 8.71
N GLU A 21 6.47 -9.94 8.40
CA GLU A 21 7.49 -9.58 9.38
C GLU A 21 7.13 -8.28 10.13
N ALA A 22 6.61 -7.26 9.41
CA ALA A 22 6.17 -6.02 10.02
C ALA A 22 4.99 -6.24 10.98
N ARG A 23 4.04 -7.11 10.60
CA ARG A 23 2.93 -7.51 11.48
C ARG A 23 3.41 -8.26 12.72
N GLU A 24 4.36 -9.18 12.56
CA GLU A 24 4.92 -9.95 13.67
C GLU A 24 5.69 -9.06 14.65
N GLN A 25 6.35 -8.02 14.14
CA GLN A 25 7.03 -7.01 14.94
C GLN A 25 6.06 -6.02 15.62
N GLY A 26 4.77 -6.05 15.26
CA GLY A 26 3.77 -5.09 15.74
C GLY A 26 3.92 -3.70 15.13
N ASP A 27 4.67 -3.57 14.03
CA ASP A 27 4.83 -2.31 13.30
C ASP A 27 3.66 -2.15 12.32
N HIS A 28 2.53 -1.66 12.85
CA HIS A 28 1.33 -1.43 12.04
C HIS A 28 1.57 -0.47 10.88
N ARG A 29 2.54 0.45 11.01
CA ARG A 29 2.83 1.44 9.98
C ARG A 29 3.54 0.79 8.81
N ALA A 30 4.62 0.08 9.08
CA ALA A 30 5.33 -0.67 8.05
C ALA A 30 4.39 -1.70 7.40
N ALA A 31 3.58 -2.40 8.20
CA ALA A 31 2.60 -3.35 7.67
C ALA A 31 1.58 -2.68 6.73
N ALA A 32 1.08 -1.48 7.06
CA ALA A 32 0.17 -0.74 6.19
C ALA A 32 0.85 -0.31 4.88
N GLU A 33 2.09 0.19 4.94
CA GLU A 33 2.87 0.55 3.75
C GLU A 33 3.09 -0.64 2.80
N PHE A 34 3.44 -1.81 3.34
CA PHE A 34 3.60 -3.03 2.55
C PHE A 34 2.25 -3.53 1.99
N ALA A 35 1.17 -3.49 2.78
CA ALA A 35 -0.17 -3.84 2.32
C ALA A 35 -0.63 -2.93 1.16
N TYR A 36 -0.36 -1.63 1.24
CA TYR A 36 -0.62 -0.68 0.14
C TYR A 36 0.17 -1.07 -1.13
N ALA A 37 1.46 -1.34 -0.99
CA ALA A 37 2.30 -1.76 -2.11
C ALA A 37 1.78 -3.06 -2.76
N LEU A 38 1.39 -4.04 -1.96
CA LEU A 38 0.80 -5.30 -2.43
C LEU A 38 -0.50 -5.04 -3.18
N ALA A 39 -1.42 -4.24 -2.62
CA ALA A 39 -2.70 -3.92 -3.28
C ALA A 39 -2.50 -3.31 -4.67
N ILE A 40 -1.59 -2.35 -4.80
CA ILE A 40 -1.30 -1.70 -6.10
C ILE A 40 -0.64 -2.67 -7.08
N ARG A 41 0.35 -3.45 -6.64
CA ARG A 41 1.04 -4.43 -7.50
C ARG A 41 0.11 -5.54 -7.97
N LEU A 42 -0.71 -6.08 -7.08
CA LEU A 42 -1.70 -7.12 -7.37
C LEU A 42 -2.75 -6.61 -8.36
N LYS A 43 -3.18 -5.35 -8.20
CA LYS A 43 -4.05 -4.68 -9.18
C LYS A 43 -3.39 -4.59 -10.56
N TRP A 44 -2.10 -4.26 -10.65
CA TRP A 44 -1.40 -4.17 -11.94
C TRP A 44 -1.33 -5.51 -12.69
N ILE A 45 -1.23 -6.62 -11.98
CA ILE A 45 -1.24 -7.97 -12.56
C ILE A 45 -2.65 -8.56 -12.72
N GLY A 46 -3.70 -7.78 -12.42
CA GLY A 46 -5.09 -8.17 -12.60
C GLY A 46 -5.67 -9.07 -11.51
N LEU A 47 -4.96 -9.28 -10.39
CA LEU A 47 -5.46 -10.03 -9.24
C LEU A 47 -6.29 -9.13 -8.33
N CYS A 48 -7.46 -8.69 -8.83
CA CYS A 48 -8.33 -7.75 -8.12
C CYS A 48 -8.74 -8.27 -6.74
N SER A 49 -9.14 -9.54 -6.59
CA SER A 49 -9.61 -10.06 -5.31
C SER A 49 -8.55 -10.05 -4.21
N GLU A 50 -7.29 -10.37 -4.55
CA GLU A 50 -6.19 -10.21 -3.59
C GLU A 50 -5.87 -8.73 -3.35
N ALA A 51 -5.89 -7.90 -4.40
CA ALA A 51 -5.68 -6.47 -4.26
C ALA A 51 -6.70 -5.81 -3.30
N GLU A 52 -7.97 -6.22 -3.38
CA GLU A 52 -9.06 -5.81 -2.49
C GLU A 52 -8.80 -6.25 -1.05
N HIS A 53 -8.36 -7.50 -0.85
CA HIS A 53 -8.00 -8.01 0.47
C HIS A 53 -6.88 -7.18 1.12
N PHE A 54 -5.78 -6.95 0.41
CA PHE A 54 -4.68 -6.14 0.92
C PHE A 54 -5.06 -4.66 1.06
N ALA A 55 -5.95 -4.14 0.22
CA ALA A 55 -6.47 -2.79 0.37
C ALA A 55 -7.28 -2.63 1.66
N ALA A 56 -8.11 -3.62 2.01
CA ALA A 56 -8.87 -3.64 3.24
C ALA A 56 -7.96 -3.76 4.47
N GLU A 57 -6.97 -4.65 4.44
CA GLU A 57 -5.96 -4.77 5.51
C GLU A 57 -5.16 -3.47 5.67
N CYS A 58 -4.77 -2.83 4.57
CA CYS A 58 -4.08 -1.54 4.60
C CYS A 58 -4.92 -0.47 5.28
N LEU A 59 -6.23 -0.40 4.98
CA LEU A 59 -7.13 0.56 5.62
C LEU A 59 -7.29 0.27 7.11
N ALA A 60 -7.53 -0.98 7.49
CA ALA A 60 -7.68 -1.37 8.89
C ALA A 60 -6.42 -1.05 9.72
N LEU A 61 -5.24 -1.26 9.14
CA LEU A 61 -3.97 -0.87 9.76
C LEU A 61 -3.81 0.65 9.84
N ALA A 62 -4.17 1.39 8.77
CA ALA A 62 -4.09 2.84 8.76
C ALA A 62 -5.06 3.49 9.77
N GLU A 63 -6.23 2.91 10.02
CA GLU A 63 -7.21 3.40 11.01
C GLU A 63 -6.74 3.28 12.45
N VAL A 64 -5.83 2.33 12.75
CA VAL A 64 -5.25 2.17 14.10
C VAL A 64 -3.96 2.97 14.29
N LEU A 65 -3.43 3.60 13.23
CA LEU A 65 -2.23 4.43 13.35
C LEU A 65 -2.55 5.78 14.01
N PRO A 66 -1.61 6.34 14.77
CA PRO A 66 -1.74 7.72 15.21
C PRO A 66 -1.79 8.64 14.00
N SER A 67 -2.80 9.52 13.96
CA SER A 67 -2.98 10.54 12.93
C SER A 67 -3.15 11.94 13.53
N ALA A 68 -2.74 12.10 14.79
CA ALA A 68 -2.95 13.32 15.56
C ALA A 68 -2.03 14.47 15.12
N THR A 69 -0.84 14.17 14.59
CA THR A 69 0.12 15.16 14.12
C THR A 69 0.61 14.88 12.70
N LEU A 70 1.14 15.91 12.04
CA LEU A 70 1.74 15.76 10.70
C LEU A 70 2.94 14.80 10.70
N ASP A 71 3.71 14.77 11.79
CA ASP A 71 4.86 13.85 11.95
C ASP A 71 4.38 12.39 12.00
N ASP A 72 3.22 12.15 12.64
CA ASP A 72 2.64 10.81 12.71
C ASP A 72 2.21 10.28 11.33
N VAL A 73 1.89 11.15 10.37
CA VAL A 73 1.41 10.75 9.04
C VAL A 73 2.42 10.94 7.92
N VAL A 74 3.53 11.67 8.15
CA VAL A 74 4.57 11.89 7.13
C VAL A 74 5.25 10.57 6.78
N SER A 75 5.23 10.21 5.51
CA SER A 75 5.90 9.00 5.02
C SER A 75 7.40 9.11 5.22
N THR A 76 7.98 8.17 5.97
CA THR A 76 9.43 8.11 6.19
C THR A 76 10.17 7.53 4.98
N ARG A 77 9.43 6.90 4.06
CA ARG A 77 9.93 6.25 2.85
C ARG A 77 9.25 6.81 1.61
N SER A 78 10.00 7.06 0.55
CA SER A 78 9.46 7.53 -0.72
C SER A 78 8.76 6.42 -1.53
N SER A 79 9.14 5.16 -1.31
CA SER A 79 8.59 4.01 -2.03
C SER A 79 8.77 2.73 -1.24
N VAL A 80 7.79 1.83 -1.31
CA VAL A 80 7.83 0.49 -0.70
C VAL A 80 7.41 -0.55 -1.74
N GLY A 81 8.15 -1.66 -1.84
CA GLY A 81 7.85 -2.72 -2.80
C GLY A 81 7.84 -2.27 -4.27
N GLY A 82 8.55 -1.18 -4.59
CA GLY A 82 8.53 -0.55 -5.92
C GLY A 82 7.28 0.29 -6.21
N VAL A 83 6.44 0.55 -5.21
CA VAL A 83 5.26 1.43 -5.31
C VAL A 83 5.57 2.75 -4.61
N PRO A 84 5.36 3.91 -5.27
CA PRO A 84 5.54 5.21 -4.64
C PRO A 84 4.49 5.39 -3.54
N LEU A 85 4.97 5.75 -2.35
CA LEU A 85 4.10 6.06 -1.22
C LEU A 85 3.59 7.51 -1.34
N PRO A 86 2.38 7.79 -0.85
CA PRO A 86 1.93 9.16 -0.70
C PRO A 86 2.80 9.90 0.32
N ASP A 87 2.94 11.21 0.16
CA ASP A 87 3.71 12.08 1.06
C ASP A 87 3.18 12.02 2.51
N HIS A 88 1.86 11.88 2.64
CA HIS A 88 1.15 11.67 3.91
C HIS A 88 0.41 10.33 3.85
N PHE A 89 0.73 9.41 4.76
CA PHE A 89 0.15 8.09 4.87
C PHE A 89 -0.80 8.03 6.08
N HIS A 90 -2.08 8.28 5.83
CA HIS A 90 -3.16 8.16 6.81
C HIS A 90 -4.41 7.55 6.15
N ASP A 91 -5.40 7.17 6.98
CA ASP A 91 -6.59 6.45 6.55
C ASP A 91 -7.34 7.15 5.41
N ASP A 92 -7.55 8.47 5.46
CA ASP A 92 -8.25 9.19 4.38
C ASP A 92 -7.51 9.15 3.03
N VAL A 93 -6.18 9.28 3.02
CA VAL A 93 -5.38 9.20 1.78
C VAL A 93 -5.37 7.78 1.24
N VAL A 94 -5.22 6.80 2.13
CA VAL A 94 -5.25 5.37 1.78
C VAL A 94 -6.62 5.01 1.21
N ARG A 95 -7.71 5.39 1.89
CA ARG A 95 -9.11 5.21 1.47
C ARG A 95 -9.35 5.82 0.10
N TRP A 96 -8.88 7.05 -0.14
CA TRP A 96 -9.02 7.73 -1.43
C TRP A 96 -8.22 7.06 -2.56
N ARG A 97 -6.99 6.62 -2.28
CA ARG A 97 -6.13 5.94 -3.27
C ARG A 97 -6.66 4.55 -3.63
N LEU A 98 -7.20 3.86 -2.64
CA LEU A 98 -7.70 2.49 -2.76
C LEU A 98 -9.21 2.44 -3.00
N SER A 99 -9.91 3.56 -3.18
CA SER A 99 -11.37 3.56 -3.38
C SER A 99 -11.78 2.72 -4.58
N ASN A 100 -10.96 2.69 -5.63
CA ASN A 100 -11.20 1.87 -6.81
C ASN A 100 -11.11 0.35 -6.56
N LEU A 101 -10.48 -0.07 -5.45
CA LEU A 101 -10.45 -1.47 -5.01
C LEU A 101 -11.51 -1.71 -3.93
N LEU A 102 -11.65 -0.79 -2.97
CA LEU A 102 -12.56 -0.95 -1.82
C LEU A 102 -14.03 -0.73 -2.18
N ASP A 103 -14.32 0.10 -3.18
CA ASP A 103 -15.67 0.40 -3.66
C ASP A 103 -15.73 0.21 -5.19
N PRO A 104 -15.98 -1.01 -5.67
CA PRO A 104 -16.14 -1.27 -7.09
C PRO A 104 -17.39 -0.58 -7.67
N ALA A 105 -18.29 -0.02 -6.85
CA ALA A 105 -19.48 0.70 -7.31
C ALA A 105 -19.19 2.18 -7.66
N GLU A 106 -18.21 2.81 -7.03
CA GLU A 106 -17.73 4.16 -7.38
C GLU A 106 -16.93 4.20 -8.69
N ALA A 107 -16.29 3.09 -9.09
CA ALA A 107 -15.61 2.99 -10.38
C ALA A 107 -16.56 3.18 -11.59
N GLY A 108 -17.87 2.98 -11.39
CA GLY A 108 -18.92 3.19 -12.40
C GLY A 108 -19.63 4.55 -12.35
N ARG A 109 -19.33 5.43 -11.38
CA ARG A 109 -20.03 6.73 -11.19
C ARG A 109 -19.34 7.95 -11.83
N ARG A 110 -18.41 7.73 -12.76
CA ARG A 110 -17.92 8.77 -13.68
C ARG A 110 -18.49 8.54 -15.08
N LEU A 111 -19.77 8.88 -15.24
CA LEU A 111 -20.39 9.17 -16.54
C LEU A 111 -21.11 10.52 -16.44
#